data_AF-A0AAV9WJE2-F1
#
_entry.id   AF-A0AAV9WJE2-F1
#
_cell.length_a   1.000
_cell.length_b   1.000
_cell.length_c   1.000
_cell.angle_alpha   90.00
_cell.angle_beta   90.00
_cell.angle_gamma   90.00
#
_symmetry.space_group_name_H-M   'P 1'
#
loop_
_entity.id
_entity.type
_entity.pdbx_description
1 polymer ?
#
loop_
_entity_poly.entity_id
_entity_poly.type
_entity_poly.pdbx_seq_one_letter_code
_entity_poly.pdbx_strand_id
1 'polypeptide(L)'
;MRAPTALWARFVPLPKVITAESLVLTFPEKRKRKSKEPTRVRREKVPQDDVGDMSREANPLGSHIYFYTHITSKRVIYSLYQSLYNNKAMKQITFMGKKSVPEALRKDHWTPFLTVSFTNPSTGLKAYQHLRELRKLHETQWDVELKSKKMKERSKILQDQRGNSIADLAAICKRDVKEGEKVRVRWINIYDAEYAEEWPGCVVHDVETQKGLRFHARRMGRFVADGTAAAGVPQVAAAEEVPRVEEGVKAEAQIEAPKVESIPEIKPEAVSEEPKKSPFAFWR
;
A
#
# COMPACT_ATOMS: atom_id res chain seq x y z
N MET A 1 43.39 34.15 -16.75
CA MET A 1 43.33 34.44 -15.31
C MET A 1 42.15 35.37 -15.05
N ARG A 2 41.08 34.90 -14.38
CA ARG A 2 39.91 35.74 -14.04
C ARG A 2 40.11 36.33 -12.65
N ALA A 3 39.94 37.64 -12.50
CA ALA A 3 40.06 38.32 -11.21
C ALA A 3 38.94 37.86 -10.24
N PRO A 4 39.21 37.72 -8.94
CA PRO A 4 38.19 37.38 -7.96
C PRO A 4 37.29 38.59 -7.70
N THR A 5 36.00 38.45 -7.98
CA THR A 5 34.97 39.40 -7.52
C THR A 5 34.87 39.32 -6.00
N ALA A 6 35.54 40.25 -5.32
CA ALA A 6 35.41 40.44 -3.89
C ALA A 6 34.00 40.98 -3.58
N LEU A 7 33.17 40.20 -2.90
CA LEU A 7 31.97 40.68 -2.24
C LEU A 7 32.41 41.50 -1.02
N TRP A 8 32.61 42.80 -1.22
CA TRP A 8 32.72 43.76 -0.12
C TRP A 8 31.36 43.90 0.54
N ALA A 9 31.09 43.06 1.54
CA ALA A 9 30.06 43.37 2.53
C ALA A 9 30.48 44.66 3.23
N ARG A 10 29.84 45.78 2.88
CA ARG A 10 29.96 47.04 3.62
C ARG A 10 29.45 46.77 5.04
N PHE A 11 30.38 46.54 5.96
CA PHE A 11 30.09 46.40 7.38
C PHE A 11 29.65 47.77 7.88
N VAL A 12 28.33 47.99 7.95
CA VAL A 12 27.78 49.18 8.58
C VAL A 12 27.99 49.01 10.09
N PRO A 13 28.69 49.92 10.78
CA PRO A 13 28.92 49.78 12.20
C PRO A 13 27.57 49.82 12.94
N LEU A 14 27.35 48.84 13.82
CA LEU A 14 26.14 48.77 14.64
C LEU A 14 26.10 49.95 15.63
N PRO A 15 24.94 50.60 15.83
CA PRO A 15 24.80 51.66 16.81
C PRO A 15 24.99 51.12 18.24
N LYS A 16 25.55 51.96 19.12
CA LYS A 16 25.92 51.59 20.50
C LYS A 16 24.72 51.34 21.43
N VAL A 17 23.50 51.71 21.03
CA VAL A 17 22.26 51.46 21.78
C VAL A 17 21.20 50.99 20.80
N ILE A 18 20.64 49.79 21.03
CA ILE A 18 19.66 49.16 20.15
C ILE A 18 18.27 49.49 20.66
N THR A 19 17.66 50.56 20.15
CA THR A 19 16.23 50.82 20.31
C THR A 19 15.45 50.19 19.16
N ALA A 20 14.24 49.70 19.41
CA ALA A 20 13.41 49.01 18.41
C ALA A 20 13.18 49.83 17.14
N GLU A 21 13.15 51.16 17.27
CA GLU A 21 12.95 52.11 16.16
C GLU A 21 14.15 52.16 15.20
N SER A 22 15.38 52.00 15.71
CA SER A 22 16.60 52.05 14.90
C SER A 22 16.76 50.82 13.98
N LEU A 23 16.18 49.68 14.36
CA LEU A 23 16.19 48.45 13.56
C LEU A 23 15.22 48.53 12.38
N VAL A 24 14.10 49.26 12.50
CA VAL A 24 13.10 49.36 11.44
C VAL A 24 13.62 50.18 10.24
N LEU A 25 14.50 51.16 10.46
CA LEU A 25 15.06 52.01 9.40
C LEU A 25 16.17 51.34 8.57
N THR A 26 16.71 50.20 9.01
CA THR A 26 17.82 49.52 8.30
C THR A 26 17.35 48.38 7.39
N PHE A 27 16.07 48.00 7.45
CA PHE A 27 15.53 47.03 6.52
C PHE A 27 15.13 47.72 5.22
N PRO A 28 15.80 47.44 4.08
CA PRO A 28 15.34 47.96 2.80
C PRO A 28 13.92 47.44 2.55
N GLU A 29 13.00 48.39 2.43
CA GLU A 29 11.59 48.14 2.15
C GLU A 29 11.50 47.24 0.91
N LYS A 30 10.90 46.06 1.06
CA LYS A 30 10.83 45.07 -0.02
C LYS A 30 10.15 45.72 -1.22
N ARG A 31 10.93 46.06 -2.25
CA ARG A 31 10.43 46.48 -3.56
C ARG A 31 9.35 45.48 -3.99
N LYS A 32 8.08 45.91 -4.01
CA LYS A 32 6.97 45.14 -4.58
C LYS A 32 7.33 44.83 -6.03
N ARG A 33 7.79 43.62 -6.30
CA ARG A 33 7.95 43.13 -7.67
C ARG A 33 6.55 43.09 -8.27
N LYS A 34 6.34 43.81 -9.38
CA LYS A 34 5.10 43.74 -10.16
C LYS A 34 4.83 42.25 -10.44
N SER A 35 3.74 41.72 -9.91
CA SER A 35 3.26 40.39 -10.27
C SER A 35 2.95 40.44 -11.76
N LYS A 36 3.69 39.65 -12.55
CA LYS A 36 3.38 39.45 -13.95
C LYS A 36 2.00 38.79 -13.99
N GLU A 37 1.00 39.47 -14.52
CA GLU A 37 -0.30 38.86 -14.75
C GLU A 37 -0.09 37.57 -15.55
N PRO A 38 -0.70 36.45 -15.15
CA PRO A 38 -0.54 35.21 -15.88
C PRO A 38 -1.06 35.45 -17.30
N THR A 39 -0.17 35.36 -18.28
CA THR A 39 -0.52 35.32 -19.69
C THR A 39 -1.68 34.35 -19.84
N ARG A 40 -2.85 34.82 -20.30
CA ARG A 40 -3.99 33.97 -20.64
C ARG A 40 -3.59 33.10 -21.82
N VAL A 41 -2.84 32.04 -21.54
CA VAL A 41 -2.76 30.90 -22.46
C VAL A 41 -4.19 30.45 -22.60
N ARG A 42 -4.70 30.52 -23.83
CA ARG A 42 -5.99 29.94 -24.23
C ARG A 42 -5.94 28.49 -23.76
N ARG A 43 -6.52 28.23 -22.59
CA ARG A 43 -6.75 26.86 -22.12
C ARG A 43 -7.70 26.31 -23.16
N GLU A 44 -7.16 25.54 -24.11
CA GLU A 44 -7.96 24.52 -24.75
C GLU A 44 -8.71 23.84 -23.62
N LYS A 45 -10.04 23.75 -23.74
CA LYS A 45 -10.85 22.99 -22.81
C LYS A 45 -10.21 21.61 -22.79
N VAL A 46 -9.48 21.31 -21.71
CA VAL A 46 -9.06 19.96 -21.41
C VAL A 46 -10.35 19.14 -21.52
N PRO A 47 -10.34 17.99 -22.22
CA PRO A 47 -11.50 17.11 -22.25
C PRO A 47 -12.07 17.04 -20.84
N GLN A 48 -13.40 17.16 -20.72
CA GLN A 48 -14.09 17.07 -19.44
C GLN A 48 -13.92 15.63 -18.95
N ASP A 49 -12.75 15.31 -18.43
CA ASP A 49 -12.42 14.02 -17.87
C ASP A 49 -13.11 13.94 -16.51
N ASP A 50 -13.67 12.77 -16.18
CA ASP A 50 -14.18 12.38 -14.86
C ASP A 50 -13.05 12.25 -13.81
N VAL A 51 -12.10 13.19 -13.82
CA VAL A 51 -11.07 13.39 -12.81
C VAL A 51 -11.77 14.07 -11.64
N GLY A 52 -12.24 13.29 -10.67
CA GLY A 52 -12.69 13.83 -9.39
C GLY A 52 -11.61 14.77 -8.85
N ASP A 53 -12.04 15.90 -8.26
CA ASP A 53 -11.14 16.95 -7.83
C ASP A 53 -10.01 16.40 -6.96
N MET A 54 -8.75 16.70 -7.31
CA MET A 54 -7.56 16.31 -6.53
C MET A 54 -7.24 17.31 -5.41
N SER A 55 -8.20 18.18 -5.10
CA SER A 55 -8.07 19.16 -4.02
C SER A 55 -7.98 18.42 -2.68
N ARG A 56 -7.32 19.04 -1.68
CA ARG A 56 -7.31 18.53 -0.30
C ARG A 56 -8.72 18.32 0.27
N GLU A 57 -9.69 19.04 -0.28
CA GLU A 57 -11.09 18.99 0.12
C GLU A 57 -11.77 17.70 -0.36
N ALA A 58 -11.49 17.30 -1.61
CA ALA A 58 -12.04 16.09 -2.20
C ALA A 58 -11.31 14.81 -1.74
N ASN A 59 -10.02 14.90 -1.40
CA ASN A 59 -9.26 13.80 -0.82
C ASN A 59 -8.57 14.21 0.51
N PRO A 60 -9.30 14.15 1.64
CA PRO A 60 -8.72 14.48 2.93
C PRO A 60 -7.67 13.45 3.33
N LEU A 61 -6.60 13.92 3.98
CA LEU A 61 -5.49 13.07 4.42
C LEU A 61 -6.00 11.98 5.37
N GLY A 62 -5.69 10.72 5.05
CA GLY A 62 -6.14 9.55 5.83
C GLY A 62 -7.35 8.84 5.23
N SER A 63 -8.02 9.42 4.23
CA SER A 63 -9.11 8.71 3.52
C SER A 63 -8.61 7.45 2.81
N HIS A 64 -7.37 7.47 2.31
CA HIS A 64 -6.76 6.32 1.69
C HIS A 64 -5.39 6.00 2.27
N ILE A 65 -5.09 4.71 2.34
CA ILE A 65 -3.77 4.18 2.68
C ILE A 65 -3.31 3.28 1.55
N TYR A 66 -2.09 3.53 1.07
CA TYR A 66 -1.45 2.77 0.02
C TYR A 66 -0.37 1.87 0.60
N PHE A 67 -0.40 0.61 0.19
CA PHE A 67 0.55 -0.41 0.61
C PHE A 67 1.45 -0.77 -0.57
N TYR A 68 2.75 -0.62 -0.35
CA TYR A 68 3.79 -0.99 -1.30
C TYR A 68 4.51 -2.21 -0.79
N THR A 69 4.77 -3.16 -1.69
CA THR A 69 5.61 -4.32 -1.40
C THR A 69 6.86 -4.29 -2.26
N HIS A 70 7.96 -4.77 -1.70
CA HIS A 70 9.17 -5.02 -2.46
C HIS A 70 9.05 -6.38 -3.16
N ILE A 71 9.26 -6.44 -4.48
CA ILE A 71 9.00 -7.65 -5.29
C ILE A 71 9.74 -8.89 -4.76
N THR A 72 11.04 -8.77 -4.47
CA THR A 72 11.85 -9.92 -4.01
C THR A 72 11.79 -10.15 -2.50
N SER A 73 12.07 -9.13 -1.69
CA SER A 73 12.15 -9.23 -0.23
C SER A 73 10.80 -9.23 0.48
N LYS A 74 9.69 -8.94 -0.22
CA LYS A 74 8.32 -8.86 0.31
C LYS A 74 8.14 -7.93 1.53
N ARG A 75 9.06 -6.97 1.68
CA ARG A 75 8.93 -5.90 2.68
C ARG A 75 7.77 -5.00 2.30
N VAL A 76 7.03 -4.54 3.29
CA VAL A 76 5.89 -3.66 3.09
C VAL A 76 6.25 -2.24 3.47
N ILE A 77 5.70 -1.24 2.80
CA ILE A 77 5.78 0.18 3.18
C ILE A 77 4.38 0.78 3.06
N TYR A 78 3.98 1.55 4.06
CA TYR A 78 2.70 2.24 4.07
C TYR A 78 2.89 3.69 3.64
N SER A 79 1.92 4.25 2.92
CA SER A 79 1.91 5.66 2.57
C SER A 79 0.50 6.20 2.55
N LEU A 80 0.30 7.40 3.07
CA LEU A 80 -0.95 8.15 2.92
C LEU A 80 -1.10 8.74 1.50
N TYR A 81 0.02 8.84 0.79
CA TYR A 81 0.08 9.35 -0.58
C TYR A 81 0.33 8.19 -1.52
N GLN A 82 -0.24 8.28 -2.71
CA GLN A 82 0.03 7.29 -3.74
C GLN A 82 1.48 7.36 -4.22
N SER A 83 2.10 8.53 -4.29
CA SER A 83 3.53 8.59 -4.58
C SER A 83 4.34 8.15 -3.36
N LEU A 84 5.24 7.18 -3.55
CA LEU A 84 6.15 6.75 -2.49
C LEU A 84 7.29 7.77 -2.32
N TYR A 85 7.24 8.57 -1.24
CA TYR A 85 8.28 9.54 -0.94
C TYR A 85 9.48 8.89 -0.24
N ASN A 86 10.66 8.99 -0.86
CA ASN A 86 11.90 8.36 -0.38
C ASN A 86 12.16 8.62 1.12
N ASN A 87 12.18 9.90 1.54
CA ASN A 87 12.50 10.27 2.92
C ASN A 87 11.53 9.72 3.97
N LYS A 88 10.25 9.55 3.62
CA LYS A 88 9.23 9.02 4.54
C LYS A 88 9.23 7.50 4.57
N ALA A 89 9.41 6.90 3.40
CA ALA A 89 9.39 5.45 3.21
C ALA A 89 10.66 4.79 3.78
N MET A 90 11.83 5.42 3.62
CA MET A 90 13.09 4.92 4.19
C MET A 90 13.07 4.81 5.72
N LYS A 91 12.35 5.70 6.41
CA LYS A 91 12.18 5.65 7.87
C LYS A 91 11.40 4.43 8.37
N GLN A 92 10.69 3.76 7.48
CA GLN A 92 9.94 2.56 7.83
C GLN A 92 10.76 1.29 7.66
N ILE A 93 11.86 1.34 6.90
CA ILE A 93 12.72 0.18 6.69
C ILE A 93 13.66 0.05 7.88
N THR A 94 13.53 -1.02 8.66
CA THR A 94 14.45 -1.33 9.75
C THR A 94 15.77 -1.90 9.24
N PHE A 95 16.82 -1.66 10.04
CA PHE A 95 18.13 -2.22 9.81
C PHE A 95 18.20 -3.65 10.35
N MET A 96 18.42 -4.61 9.44
CA MET A 96 18.44 -6.05 9.72
C MET A 96 19.80 -6.68 9.39
N GLY A 97 20.82 -5.85 9.14
CA GLY A 97 22.19 -6.26 8.82
C GLY A 97 22.78 -5.58 7.59
N LYS A 98 23.96 -6.05 7.15
CA LYS A 98 24.69 -5.48 6.00
C LYS A 98 23.84 -5.60 4.73
N LYS A 99 23.73 -4.50 3.97
CA LYS A 99 22.92 -4.38 2.73
C LYS A 99 21.42 -4.65 2.96
N SER A 100 20.92 -4.60 4.20
CA SER A 100 19.49 -4.74 4.43
C SER A 100 18.76 -3.48 4.00
N VAL A 101 19.28 -2.29 4.31
CA VAL A 101 18.66 -1.01 3.95
C VAL A 101 19.26 -0.51 2.64
N PRO A 102 18.45 -0.26 1.59
CA PRO A 102 18.95 0.32 0.35
C PRO A 102 19.33 1.79 0.56
N GLU A 103 20.18 2.34 -0.31
CA GLU A 103 20.52 3.77 -0.27
C GLU A 103 19.34 4.65 -0.69
N ALA A 104 18.62 4.23 -1.72
CA ALA A 104 17.43 4.90 -2.23
C ALA A 104 16.38 3.89 -2.71
N LEU A 105 15.11 4.28 -2.61
CA LEU A 105 14.01 3.49 -3.15
C LEU A 105 13.98 3.61 -4.67
N ARG A 106 14.20 2.48 -5.34
CA ARG A 106 14.11 2.38 -6.79
C ARG A 106 12.69 1.98 -7.21
N LYS A 107 12.11 2.68 -8.18
CA LYS A 107 10.67 2.57 -8.54
C LYS A 107 10.27 1.20 -9.10
N ASP A 108 11.23 0.47 -9.66
CA ASP A 108 11.11 -0.87 -10.24
C ASP A 108 10.97 -1.96 -9.18
N HIS A 109 11.60 -1.81 -8.01
CA HIS A 109 11.57 -2.82 -6.94
C HIS A 109 10.29 -2.77 -6.11
N TRP A 110 9.56 -1.65 -6.14
CA TRP A 110 8.40 -1.40 -5.30
C TRP A 110 7.13 -1.37 -6.14
N THR A 111 6.21 -2.26 -5.80
CA THR A 111 4.90 -2.35 -6.45
C THR A 111 3.82 -2.05 -5.40
N PRO A 112 2.84 -1.19 -5.70
CA PRO A 112 1.64 -1.18 -4.88
C PRO A 112 1.01 -2.58 -4.95
N PHE A 113 0.38 -3.07 -3.89
CA PHE A 113 -0.36 -4.34 -3.93
C PHE A 113 -1.75 -4.24 -3.30
N LEU A 114 -1.94 -3.26 -2.42
CA LEU A 114 -3.18 -3.05 -1.69
C LEU A 114 -3.44 -1.55 -1.53
N THR A 115 -4.69 -1.13 -1.72
CA THR A 115 -5.15 0.22 -1.38
C THR A 115 -6.39 0.13 -0.50
N VAL A 116 -6.35 0.78 0.65
CA VAL A 116 -7.46 0.81 1.60
C VAL A 116 -8.10 2.18 1.56
N SER A 117 -9.43 2.23 1.48
CA SER A 117 -10.22 3.46 1.50
C SER A 117 -11.18 3.43 2.67
N PHE A 118 -11.11 4.46 3.50
CA PHE A 118 -11.97 4.67 4.65
C PHE A 118 -13.04 5.69 4.29
N THR A 119 -14.25 5.51 4.82
CA THR A 119 -15.28 6.55 4.79
C THR A 119 -14.84 7.77 5.62
N ASN A 120 -14.25 7.51 6.79
CA ASN A 120 -13.80 8.53 7.72
C ASN A 120 -12.27 8.71 7.69
N PRO A 121 -11.75 9.92 7.38
CA PRO A 121 -10.31 10.15 7.28
C PRO A 121 -9.58 10.07 8.62
N SER A 122 -10.25 10.41 9.73
CA SER A 122 -9.70 10.31 11.08
C SER A 122 -9.43 8.86 11.49
N THR A 123 -10.35 7.95 11.18
CA THR A 123 -10.19 6.52 11.38
C THR A 123 -8.98 6.01 10.58
N GLY A 124 -8.86 6.41 9.31
CA GLY A 124 -7.71 6.01 8.49
C GLY A 124 -6.37 6.56 8.97
N LEU A 125 -6.30 7.77 9.55
CA LEU A 125 -5.07 8.26 10.18
C LEU A 125 -4.64 7.43 11.39
N LYS A 126 -5.60 7.02 12.23
CA LYS A 126 -5.34 6.13 13.37
C LYS A 126 -4.89 4.75 12.91
N ALA A 127 -5.60 4.17 11.94
CA ALA A 127 -5.22 2.90 11.33
C ALA A 127 -3.80 2.95 10.75
N TYR A 128 -3.43 4.04 10.08
CA TYR A 128 -2.07 4.25 9.57
C TYR A 128 -1.00 4.31 10.68
N GLN A 129 -1.32 4.91 11.83
CA GLN A 129 -0.42 4.92 12.99
C GLN A 129 -0.26 3.50 13.55
N HIS A 130 -1.36 2.79 13.81
CA HIS A 130 -1.34 1.42 14.33
C HIS A 130 -0.61 0.45 13.39
N LEU A 131 -0.82 0.51 12.07
CA LEU A 131 -0.10 -0.32 11.10
C LEU A 131 1.42 -0.15 11.20
N ARG A 132 1.88 1.08 11.42
CA ARG A 132 3.33 1.37 11.56
C ARG A 132 3.89 0.90 12.89
N GLU A 133 3.08 0.95 13.95
CA GLU A 133 3.45 0.45 15.26
C GLU A 133 3.54 -1.07 15.26
N LEU A 134 2.50 -1.77 14.76
CA LEU A 134 2.48 -3.23 14.63
C LEU A 134 3.64 -3.75 13.79
N ARG A 135 3.89 -3.11 12.64
CA ARG A 135 5.07 -3.45 11.83
C ARG A 135 6.38 -3.33 12.62
N LYS A 136 6.55 -2.26 13.40
CA LYS A 136 7.74 -2.08 14.21
C LYS A 136 7.86 -3.18 15.26
N LEU A 137 6.74 -3.61 15.86
CA LEU A 137 6.69 -4.72 16.80
C LEU A 137 7.08 -6.05 16.14
N HIS A 138 6.52 -6.38 14.97
CA HIS A 138 6.88 -7.58 14.20
C HIS A 138 8.39 -7.64 13.86
N GLU A 139 9.00 -6.49 13.63
CA GLU A 139 10.42 -6.39 13.30
C GLU A 139 11.35 -6.34 14.53
N THR A 140 10.86 -6.10 15.76
CA THR A 140 11.69 -6.00 16.98
C THR A 140 11.42 -7.07 18.04
N GLN A 141 10.17 -7.51 18.18
CA GLN A 141 9.74 -8.51 19.15
C GLN A 141 9.71 -9.87 18.47
N TRP A 142 10.78 -10.64 18.62
CA TRP A 142 10.92 -11.95 17.98
C TRP A 142 10.70 -13.09 18.96
N ASP A 143 10.01 -14.11 18.49
CA ASP A 143 9.85 -15.38 19.20
C ASP A 143 11.19 -16.09 19.39
N VAL A 144 11.24 -16.93 20.41
CA VAL A 144 12.43 -17.71 20.76
C VAL A 144 12.79 -18.67 19.61
N GLU A 145 11.80 -19.23 18.92
CA GLU A 145 12.01 -20.10 17.75
C GLU A 145 12.74 -19.40 16.61
N LEU A 146 12.39 -18.12 16.36
CA LEU A 146 13.02 -17.33 15.32
C LEU A 146 14.47 -16.99 15.67
N LYS A 147 14.78 -16.84 16.96
CA LYS A 147 16.14 -16.59 17.45
C LYS A 147 17.07 -17.79 17.23
N SER A 148 16.52 -19.01 17.27
CA SER A 148 17.25 -20.26 17.04
C SER A 148 17.67 -20.46 15.58
N LYS A 149 16.99 -19.81 14.62
CA LYS A 149 17.29 -19.92 13.19
C LYS A 149 18.60 -19.23 12.80
N LYS A 150 19.24 -19.69 11.72
CA LYS A 150 20.45 -19.09 11.18
C LYS A 150 20.20 -17.63 10.78
N MET A 151 21.19 -16.75 11.04
CA MET A 151 21.10 -15.31 10.80
C MET A 151 20.50 -14.90 9.43
N LYS A 152 20.90 -15.58 8.34
CA LYS A 152 20.41 -15.28 6.98
C LYS A 152 18.94 -15.63 6.79
N GLU A 153 18.52 -16.81 7.25
CA GLU A 153 17.14 -17.27 7.17
C GLU A 153 16.25 -16.42 8.05
N ARG A 154 16.70 -16.12 9.27
CA ARG A 154 16.03 -15.21 10.19
C ARG A 154 15.81 -13.84 9.56
N SER A 155 16.83 -13.26 8.93
CA SER A 155 16.70 -11.98 8.24
C SER A 155 15.72 -12.05 7.05
N LYS A 156 15.66 -13.16 6.32
CA LYS A 156 14.71 -13.35 5.22
C LYS A 156 13.27 -13.42 5.74
N ILE A 157 13.02 -14.18 6.79
CA ILE A 157 11.69 -14.32 7.41
C ILE A 157 11.24 -12.96 7.97
N LEU A 158 12.11 -12.25 8.70
CA LEU A 158 11.77 -10.94 9.26
C LEU A 158 11.51 -9.86 8.20
N GLN A 159 12.04 -10.01 6.99
CA GLN A 159 11.76 -9.09 5.89
C GLN A 159 10.43 -9.37 5.20
N ASP A 160 9.95 -10.62 5.25
CA ASP A 160 8.68 -11.02 4.65
C ASP A 160 7.52 -10.59 5.55
N GLN A 161 7.13 -9.33 5.42
CA GLN A 161 6.08 -8.70 6.24
C GLN A 161 4.75 -8.58 5.49
N ARG A 162 4.63 -9.17 4.29
CA ARG A 162 3.41 -9.05 3.46
C ARG A 162 2.20 -9.67 4.14
N GLY A 163 2.29 -10.92 4.58
CA GLY A 163 1.21 -11.60 5.28
C GLY A 163 0.83 -10.89 6.58
N ASN A 164 1.83 -10.57 7.41
CA ASN A 164 1.64 -9.86 8.67
C ASN A 164 0.91 -8.53 8.48
N SER A 165 1.28 -7.73 7.47
CA SER A 165 0.62 -6.45 7.20
C SER A 165 -0.87 -6.56 6.86
N ILE A 166 -1.28 -7.69 6.27
CA ILE A 166 -2.66 -7.95 5.88
C ILE A 166 -3.47 -8.42 7.10
N ALA A 167 -2.90 -9.31 7.90
CA ALA A 167 -3.47 -9.72 9.17
C ALA A 167 -3.62 -8.52 10.13
N ASP A 168 -2.61 -7.67 10.22
CA ASP A 168 -2.63 -6.42 11.02
C ASP A 168 -3.75 -5.49 10.56
N LEU A 169 -3.94 -5.35 9.24
CA LEU A 169 -5.02 -4.53 8.69
C LEU A 169 -6.40 -5.07 9.09
N ALA A 170 -6.63 -6.38 8.98
CA ALA A 170 -7.88 -7.00 9.39
C ALA A 170 -8.14 -6.81 10.89
N ALA A 171 -7.12 -7.00 11.72
CA ALA A 171 -7.20 -6.77 13.17
C ALA A 171 -7.51 -5.30 13.52
N ILE A 172 -6.88 -4.35 12.83
CA ILE A 172 -7.16 -2.92 12.97
C ILE A 172 -8.59 -2.59 12.55
N CYS A 173 -9.05 -3.14 11.43
CA CYS A 173 -10.43 -2.94 10.99
C CYS A 173 -11.43 -3.46 12.03
N LYS A 174 -11.16 -4.60 12.67
CA LYS A 174 -11.99 -5.15 13.74
C LYS A 174 -11.98 -4.29 15.01
N ARG A 175 -10.88 -3.60 15.30
CA ARG A 175 -10.69 -2.79 16.52
C ARG A 175 -11.17 -1.34 16.41
N ASP A 176 -10.83 -0.67 15.31
CA ASP A 176 -10.91 0.79 15.21
C ASP A 176 -12.10 1.29 14.38
N VAL A 177 -12.68 0.46 13.52
CA VAL A 177 -13.80 0.84 12.65
C VAL A 177 -15.09 0.74 13.45
N LYS A 178 -15.81 1.85 13.55
CA LYS A 178 -17.08 1.92 14.27
C LYS A 178 -18.22 1.28 13.47
N GLU A 179 -19.26 0.84 14.16
CA GLU A 179 -20.50 0.37 13.53
C GLU A 179 -21.06 1.44 12.58
N GLY A 180 -21.33 1.05 11.33
CA GLY A 180 -21.79 1.95 10.27
C GLY A 180 -20.69 2.54 9.37
N GLU A 181 -19.42 2.46 9.76
CA GLU A 181 -18.30 2.77 8.86
C GLU A 181 -18.02 1.59 7.93
N LYS A 182 -17.77 1.88 6.65
CA LYS A 182 -17.37 0.86 5.67
C LYS A 182 -15.91 1.11 5.27
N VAL A 183 -15.17 0.04 5.07
CA VAL A 183 -13.79 0.09 4.58
C VAL A 183 -13.72 -0.67 3.27
N ARG A 184 -13.28 0.00 2.21
CA ARG A 184 -13.08 -0.62 0.91
C ARG A 184 -11.62 -1.00 0.75
N VAL A 185 -11.35 -2.27 0.50
CA VAL A 185 -10.00 -2.81 0.32
C VAL A 185 -9.86 -3.26 -1.12
N ARG A 186 -8.99 -2.57 -1.88
CA ARG A 186 -8.72 -2.85 -3.29
C ARG A 186 -7.43 -3.64 -3.44
N TRP A 187 -7.55 -4.86 -3.94
CA TRP A 187 -6.46 -5.81 -4.11
C TRP A 187 -5.94 -5.82 -5.54
N ILE A 188 -4.62 -5.94 -5.71
CA ILE A 188 -4.06 -6.36 -7.00
C ILE A 188 -4.24 -7.87 -7.20
N ASN A 189 -4.07 -8.63 -6.11
CA ASN A 189 -4.24 -10.07 -6.10
C ASN A 189 -5.24 -10.45 -5.01
N ILE A 190 -6.37 -11.03 -5.39
CA ILE A 190 -7.44 -11.34 -4.42
C ILE A 190 -7.03 -12.42 -3.41
N TYR A 191 -6.13 -13.34 -3.80
CA TYR A 191 -5.62 -14.39 -2.93
C TYR A 191 -4.82 -13.86 -1.74
N ASP A 192 -4.35 -12.61 -1.80
CA ASP A 192 -3.70 -11.99 -0.65
C ASP A 192 -4.68 -11.78 0.52
N ALA A 193 -6.00 -11.78 0.27
CA ALA A 193 -6.99 -11.67 1.35
C ALA A 193 -6.95 -12.86 2.32
N GLU A 194 -6.44 -14.02 1.89
CA GLU A 194 -6.33 -15.26 2.68
C GLU A 194 -5.26 -15.17 3.78
N TYR A 195 -4.37 -14.17 3.73
CA TYR A 195 -3.38 -13.97 4.80
C TYR A 195 -4.01 -13.54 6.14
N ALA A 196 -5.26 -13.08 6.12
CA ALA A 196 -6.03 -12.84 7.33
C ALA A 196 -7.04 -13.98 7.51
N GLU A 197 -7.10 -14.55 8.72
CA GLU A 197 -8.03 -15.64 9.05
C GLU A 197 -9.49 -15.20 8.94
N GLU A 198 -9.79 -13.97 9.38
CA GLU A 198 -11.14 -13.43 9.39
C GLU A 198 -11.14 -11.95 9.00
N TRP A 199 -12.14 -11.54 8.22
CA TRP A 199 -12.41 -10.15 7.89
C TRP A 199 -13.71 -9.69 8.56
N PRO A 200 -13.73 -8.50 9.18
CA PRO A 200 -14.98 -7.96 9.72
C PRO A 200 -15.94 -7.60 8.58
N GLY A 201 -17.25 -7.78 8.79
CA GLY A 201 -18.27 -7.53 7.77
C GLY A 201 -18.39 -6.07 7.29
N CYS A 202 -17.69 -5.13 7.93
CA CYS A 202 -17.56 -3.74 7.47
C CYS A 202 -16.58 -3.57 6.30
N VAL A 203 -15.77 -4.60 6.00
CA VAL A 203 -14.78 -4.58 4.93
C VAL A 203 -15.38 -5.10 3.64
N VAL A 204 -15.34 -4.28 2.60
CA VAL A 204 -15.72 -4.64 1.24
C VAL A 204 -14.45 -4.87 0.42
N HIS A 205 -14.34 -6.05 -0.16
CA HIS A 205 -13.20 -6.42 -1.01
C HIS A 205 -13.51 -6.13 -2.47
N ASP A 206 -12.62 -5.42 -3.13
CA ASP A 206 -12.66 -5.10 -4.55
C ASP A 206 -11.36 -5.55 -5.22
N VAL A 207 -11.44 -5.92 -6.49
CA VAL A 207 -10.25 -6.26 -7.30
C VAL A 207 -9.92 -5.10 -8.21
N GLU A 208 -8.65 -4.75 -8.30
CA GLU A 208 -8.19 -3.69 -9.18
C GLU A 208 -7.00 -4.13 -10.03
N THR A 209 -7.07 -3.86 -11.33
CA THR A 209 -6.00 -4.19 -12.26
C THR A 209 -4.73 -3.41 -11.92
N GLN A 210 -3.52 -3.95 -12.16
CA GLN A 210 -2.26 -3.22 -11.93
C GLN A 210 -2.18 -1.86 -12.63
N LYS A 211 -2.80 -1.73 -13.81
CA LYS A 211 -2.95 -0.44 -14.50
C LYS A 211 -3.81 0.52 -13.68
N GLY A 212 -4.81 0.02 -12.97
CA GLY A 212 -5.65 0.80 -12.08
C GLY A 212 -4.88 1.37 -10.88
N LEU A 213 -4.10 0.58 -10.14
CA LEU A 213 -3.30 1.16 -9.03
C LEU A 213 -2.20 2.13 -9.48
N ARG A 214 -1.68 1.97 -10.71
CA ARG A 214 -0.67 2.87 -11.30
C ARG A 214 -1.25 4.12 -11.95
N PHE A 215 -2.45 4.06 -12.54
CA PHE A 215 -3.04 5.14 -13.34
C PHE A 215 -4.36 5.71 -12.81
N HIS A 216 -5.07 5.06 -11.87
CA HIS A 216 -6.26 5.62 -11.19
C HIS A 216 -5.92 6.57 -10.04
N ALA A 217 -4.68 7.07 -10.04
CA ALA A 217 -4.20 8.18 -9.24
C ALA A 217 -5.07 9.43 -9.26
N ARG A 218 -5.87 9.60 -10.30
CA ARG A 218 -6.69 10.79 -10.54
C ARG A 218 -8.19 10.55 -10.37
N ARG A 219 -8.61 9.36 -9.90
CA ARG A 219 -10.02 8.92 -9.88
C ARG A 219 -10.54 8.54 -8.49
N MET A 220 -9.78 8.84 -7.44
CA MET A 220 -10.20 8.53 -6.06
C MET A 220 -10.92 9.73 -5.45
N GLY A 221 -12.23 9.82 -5.73
CA GLY A 221 -13.13 10.68 -4.96
C GLY A 221 -13.32 10.12 -3.55
N ARG A 222 -13.95 10.92 -2.68
CA ARG A 222 -14.39 10.48 -1.34
C ARG A 222 -15.16 9.16 -1.49
N PHE A 223 -14.74 8.14 -0.74
CA PHE A 223 -15.51 6.91 -0.65
C PHE A 223 -16.81 7.21 0.13
N VAL A 224 -17.93 7.20 -0.59
CA VAL A 224 -19.27 7.29 -0.01
C VAL A 224 -19.76 5.87 0.13
N ALA A 225 -20.09 5.45 1.36
CA ALA A 225 -20.73 4.16 1.58
C ALA A 225 -22.05 4.14 0.80
N ASP A 226 -22.24 3.13 -0.03
CA ASP A 226 -23.47 2.95 -0.82
C ASP A 226 -24.68 3.06 0.12
N GLY A 227 -25.41 4.17 0.00
CA GLY A 227 -26.44 4.62 0.95
C GLY A 227 -26.74 6.13 0.89
N THR A 228 -25.82 6.96 0.40
CA THR A 228 -26.03 8.40 0.16
C THR A 228 -25.60 8.81 -1.25
N ALA A 229 -26.18 8.15 -2.25
CA ALA A 229 -26.05 8.60 -3.64
C ALA A 229 -26.86 9.89 -3.83
N ALA A 230 -26.15 11.00 -4.00
CA ALA A 230 -26.71 12.22 -4.57
C ALA A 230 -27.34 11.90 -5.94
N ALA A 231 -28.53 12.44 -6.16
CA ALA A 231 -29.37 12.23 -7.32
C ALA A 231 -28.67 12.54 -8.66
N GLY A 232 -28.77 11.60 -9.61
CA GLY A 232 -28.31 11.79 -10.99
C GLY A 232 -28.07 10.52 -11.83
N VAL A 233 -29.08 9.62 -11.90
CA VAL A 233 -29.60 8.82 -13.06
C VAL A 233 -28.62 8.24 -14.12
N PRO A 234 -28.86 7.06 -14.77
CA PRO A 234 -30.00 6.14 -14.71
C PRO A 234 -29.69 4.69 -14.33
N GLN A 235 -30.73 4.07 -13.77
CA GLN A 235 -30.92 2.63 -13.67
C GLN A 235 -31.00 2.02 -15.09
N VAL A 236 -30.24 0.96 -15.34
CA VAL A 236 -30.50 0.06 -16.46
C VAL A 236 -31.68 -0.82 -16.04
N ALA A 237 -32.79 -0.62 -16.74
CA ALA A 237 -34.03 -1.35 -16.56
C ALA A 237 -33.83 -2.85 -16.82
N ALA A 238 -34.43 -3.64 -15.93
CA ALA A 238 -34.74 -5.03 -16.17
C ALA A 238 -35.75 -5.15 -17.33
N ALA A 239 -35.49 -6.08 -18.25
CA ALA A 239 -36.45 -6.72 -19.13
C ALA A 239 -36.12 -8.23 -19.01
N GLU A 240 -36.88 -9.01 -18.25
CA GLU A 240 -38.17 -9.64 -18.59
C GLU A 240 -38.02 -10.78 -19.64
N GLU A 241 -38.12 -12.00 -19.09
CA GLU A 241 -38.77 -13.23 -19.58
C GLU A 241 -38.63 -13.70 -21.04
N VAL A 242 -38.14 -14.95 -21.23
CA VAL A 242 -38.77 -16.01 -22.06
C VAL A 242 -38.20 -17.41 -21.64
N PRO A 243 -38.81 -18.57 -21.95
CA PRO A 243 -39.91 -19.20 -21.23
C PRO A 243 -39.61 -20.62 -20.71
N ARG A 244 -40.53 -21.09 -19.86
CA ARG A 244 -40.80 -22.45 -19.39
C ARG A 244 -41.14 -23.40 -20.56
N VAL A 245 -40.45 -24.54 -20.66
CA VAL A 245 -40.93 -25.73 -21.38
C VAL A 245 -41.04 -26.85 -20.34
N GLU A 246 -42.26 -27.34 -20.17
CA GLU A 246 -42.61 -28.49 -19.35
C GLU A 246 -42.86 -29.73 -20.22
N GLU A 247 -42.58 -30.88 -19.60
CA GLU A 247 -43.07 -32.24 -19.89
C GLU A 247 -42.51 -32.94 -21.15
N GLY A 248 -41.94 -34.15 -21.10
CA GLY A 248 -41.74 -35.12 -20.03
C GLY A 248 -41.58 -36.50 -20.68
N VAL A 249 -40.56 -37.28 -20.31
CA VAL A 249 -40.56 -38.75 -20.50
C VAL A 249 -39.85 -39.39 -19.31
N LYS A 250 -40.60 -40.21 -18.58
CA LYS A 250 -40.15 -41.11 -17.53
C LYS A 250 -39.28 -42.22 -18.13
N ALA A 251 -38.14 -42.50 -17.50
CA ALA A 251 -37.55 -43.84 -17.51
C ALA A 251 -36.83 -44.05 -16.17
N GLU A 252 -37.40 -44.93 -15.35
CA GLU A 252 -36.80 -45.51 -14.16
C GLU A 252 -35.69 -46.47 -14.57
N ALA A 253 -34.50 -46.37 -13.97
CA ALA A 253 -33.57 -47.51 -13.84
C ALA A 253 -32.51 -47.23 -12.76
N GLN A 254 -32.71 -47.86 -11.61
CA GLN A 254 -31.73 -48.62 -10.83
C GLN A 254 -30.44 -47.91 -10.36
N ILE A 255 -30.42 -47.66 -9.06
CA ILE A 255 -29.23 -47.38 -8.25
C ILE A 255 -28.54 -48.74 -7.99
N GLU A 256 -27.37 -48.96 -8.60
CA GLU A 256 -26.41 -49.97 -8.15
C GLU A 256 -25.09 -49.29 -7.78
N ALA A 257 -24.65 -49.55 -6.56
CA ALA A 257 -23.44 -49.02 -5.95
C ALA A 257 -22.18 -49.57 -6.63
N PRO A 258 -21.17 -48.73 -6.95
CA PRO A 258 -19.85 -49.24 -7.30
C PRO A 258 -19.09 -49.67 -6.04
N LYS A 259 -18.88 -50.98 -6.01
CA LYS A 259 -18.06 -51.79 -5.11
C LYS A 259 -16.65 -51.19 -4.93
N VAL A 260 -16.26 -51.05 -3.67
CA VAL A 260 -14.91 -50.76 -3.21
C VAL A 260 -14.00 -51.92 -3.63
N GLU A 261 -13.10 -51.68 -4.58
CA GLU A 261 -11.99 -52.58 -4.87
C GLU A 261 -10.69 -52.01 -4.29
N SER A 262 -10.12 -52.85 -3.43
CA SER A 262 -8.91 -52.73 -2.63
C SER A 262 -7.66 -52.39 -3.44
N ILE A 263 -6.99 -51.31 -3.05
CA ILE A 263 -5.60 -51.04 -3.40
C ILE A 263 -4.72 -51.89 -2.48
N PRO A 264 -3.81 -52.75 -2.99
CA PRO A 264 -2.95 -53.58 -2.15
C PRO A 264 -1.83 -52.77 -1.49
N GLU A 265 -1.68 -53.08 -0.21
CA GLU A 265 -0.70 -52.62 0.77
C GLU A 265 0.75 -52.97 0.34
N ILE A 266 1.54 -51.94 0.01
CA ILE A 266 2.96 -52.08 -0.35
C ILE A 266 3.77 -52.09 0.96
N LYS A 267 4.30 -53.27 1.32
CA LYS A 267 5.31 -53.43 2.38
C LYS A 267 6.64 -52.75 1.96
N PRO A 268 7.35 -52.08 2.88
CA PRO A 268 8.67 -51.53 2.59
C PRO A 268 9.74 -52.62 2.66
N GLU A 269 10.35 -52.95 1.52
CA GLU A 269 11.58 -53.74 1.46
C GLU A 269 12.82 -52.82 1.59
N ALA A 270 13.75 -53.30 2.42
CA ALA A 270 14.99 -52.67 2.78
C ALA A 270 15.92 -52.52 1.56
N VAL A 271 16.41 -51.30 1.33
CA VAL A 271 17.54 -51.03 0.43
C VAL A 271 18.75 -50.64 1.27
N SER A 272 19.79 -51.43 1.05
CA SER A 272 21.11 -51.46 1.67
C SER A 272 21.89 -50.14 1.58
N GLU A 273 22.65 -49.89 2.64
CA GLU A 273 23.72 -48.89 2.75
C GLU A 273 24.92 -49.21 1.83
N GLU A 274 25.55 -48.14 1.31
CA GLU A 274 27.01 -47.88 1.17
C GLU A 274 27.34 -47.01 -0.09
N PRO A 275 28.50 -46.34 -0.19
CA PRO A 275 29.21 -45.57 0.83
C PRO A 275 29.49 -44.11 0.38
N LYS A 276 29.93 -43.32 1.37
CA LYS A 276 30.30 -41.90 1.32
C LYS A 276 31.30 -41.58 0.18
N LYS A 277 30.94 -40.66 -0.72
CA LYS A 277 31.91 -39.94 -1.56
C LYS A 277 32.34 -38.66 -0.82
N SER A 278 33.65 -38.55 -0.59
CA SER A 278 34.30 -37.42 0.05
C SER A 278 34.23 -36.15 -0.81
N PRO A 279 34.34 -34.95 -0.21
CA PRO A 279 34.32 -33.69 -0.92
C PRO A 279 35.74 -33.17 -1.09
N PHE A 280 36.42 -33.46 -2.20
CA PHE A 280 37.59 -32.66 -2.59
C PHE A 280 37.82 -32.75 -4.11
N ALA A 281 37.90 -31.57 -4.71
CA ALA A 281 38.92 -31.16 -5.67
C ALA A 281 38.42 -30.66 -7.03
N PHE A 282 39.07 -29.55 -7.41
CA PHE A 282 39.12 -28.89 -8.72
C PHE A 282 37.88 -28.11 -9.14
N TRP A 283 38.05 -26.80 -9.39
CA TRP A 283 38.27 -26.13 -10.68
C TRP A 283 38.96 -24.79 -10.32
N ARG A 284 40.28 -24.66 -10.55
CA ARG A 284 40.91 -23.87 -11.63
C ARG A 284 40.14 -22.63 -12.06
#